data_AF-A0A6J5Y9W4-F1
#
_entry.id   AF-A0A6J5Y9W4-F1
#
_cell.length_a   1.000
_cell.length_b   1.000
_cell.length_c   1.000
_cell.angle_alpha   90.00
_cell.angle_beta   90.00
_cell.angle_gamma   90.00
#
_symmetry.space_group_name_H-M   'P 1'
#
loop_
_entity.id
_entity.type
_entity.pdbx_description
1 polymer ?
#
loop_
_entity_poly.entity_id
_entity_poly.type
_entity_poly.pdbx_seq_one_letter_code
_entity_poly.pdbx_strand_id
1 'polypeptide(L)'
;MADFQTSTHQAKWIFKPEELVGKYKAANQRAIQTLEKVCTESCFISHCKLADDVLIRAMSLTGYLRLTVYLFYYFLADKHSRPKPISIEEEQFMRVFYENKLQEVCKNFHFPHKVQATALIYFKRFYLQWSVMQHHPKNIMLTCIYEACKIEENHVLAEELGKGISQDHQMILNNEMIVYQAWILEFDLIVYAPYRSIEGFIDDMGEFCGINDDRLQILQLLHAAKMEVDKIMLTDAPLLFPPGQVWFAIQASSRSSSEFGH
;
A
#
# COMPACT_ATOMS: atom_id res chain seq x y z
N MET A 1 16.20 -10.77 16.71
CA MET A 1 15.91 -10.38 15.31
C MET A 1 16.96 -10.89 14.31
N ALA A 2 17.58 -12.05 14.53
CA ALA A 2 18.58 -12.59 13.59
C ALA A 2 17.99 -12.82 12.18
N ASP A 3 16.73 -13.26 12.13
CA ASP A 3 16.04 -13.57 10.86
C ASP A 3 15.77 -12.34 9.99
N PHE A 4 15.67 -11.14 10.57
CA PHE A 4 15.43 -9.92 9.78
C PHE A 4 16.66 -9.56 8.94
N GLN A 5 17.86 -9.77 9.48
CA GLN A 5 19.11 -9.41 8.80
C GLN A 5 19.38 -10.24 7.53
N THR A 6 18.84 -11.46 7.49
CA THR A 6 18.90 -12.35 6.33
C THR A 6 17.62 -12.35 5.51
N SER A 7 16.65 -11.51 5.87
CA SER A 7 15.33 -11.50 5.24
C SER A 7 15.37 -10.80 3.88
N THR A 8 14.51 -11.27 2.97
CA THR A 8 14.26 -10.59 1.69
C THR A 8 13.68 -9.20 1.89
N HIS A 9 12.95 -8.98 2.99
CA HIS A 9 12.43 -7.67 3.38
C HIS A 9 13.57 -6.65 3.48
N GLN A 10 14.60 -6.95 4.27
CA GLN A 10 15.72 -6.01 4.42
C GLN A 10 16.46 -5.79 3.10
N ALA A 11 16.71 -6.86 2.34
CA ALA A 11 17.51 -6.80 1.12
C ALA A 11 16.84 -6.00 -0.01
N LYS A 12 15.51 -6.06 -0.12
CA LYS A 12 14.78 -5.53 -1.29
C LYS A 12 13.90 -4.33 -1.01
N TRP A 13 13.46 -4.14 0.24
CA TRP A 13 12.40 -3.19 0.58
C TRP A 13 12.81 -2.06 1.53
N ILE A 14 14.09 -2.01 1.90
CA ILE A 14 14.68 -0.89 2.65
C ILE A 14 15.55 -0.07 1.69
N PHE A 15 15.18 1.20 1.48
CA PHE A 15 15.80 2.09 0.50
C PHE A 15 16.47 3.30 1.16
N LYS A 16 17.39 3.91 0.44
CA LYS A 16 17.85 5.27 0.77
C LYS A 16 16.79 6.30 0.33
N PRO A 17 16.70 7.47 0.99
CA PRO A 17 15.73 8.50 0.62
C PRO A 17 15.79 8.91 -0.87
N GLU A 18 16.98 9.04 -1.43
CA GLU A 18 17.18 9.41 -2.84
C GLU A 18 16.68 8.33 -3.80
N GLU A 19 16.92 7.06 -3.48
CA GLU A 19 16.48 5.92 -4.27
C GLU A 19 14.95 5.81 -4.26
N LEU A 20 14.32 6.06 -3.11
CA LEU A 20 12.87 6.05 -2.95
C LEU A 20 12.19 7.09 -3.85
N VAL A 21 12.69 8.33 -3.83
CA VAL A 21 12.20 9.40 -4.71
C VAL A 21 12.42 9.05 -6.18
N GLY A 22 13.56 8.44 -6.50
CA GLY A 22 13.87 7.93 -7.84
C GLY A 22 12.86 6.89 -8.34
N LYS A 23 12.45 5.95 -7.46
CA LYS A 23 11.44 4.93 -7.81
C LYS A 23 10.08 5.53 -8.12
N TYR A 24 9.62 6.49 -7.32
CA TYR A 24 8.33 7.16 -7.60
C TYR A 24 8.36 7.93 -8.93
N LYS A 25 9.46 8.64 -9.21
CA LYS A 25 9.66 9.32 -10.50
C LYS A 25 9.62 8.32 -11.66
N ALA A 26 10.31 7.19 -11.51
CA ALA A 26 10.35 6.15 -12.54
C ALA A 26 8.98 5.47 -12.75
N ALA A 27 8.19 5.26 -11.70
CA ALA A 27 6.83 4.71 -11.80
C ALA A 27 5.89 5.68 -12.53
N ASN A 28 5.90 6.96 -12.16
CA ASN A 28 5.11 8.00 -12.80
C ASN A 28 5.49 8.16 -14.29
N GLN A 29 6.78 8.22 -14.62
CA GLN A 29 7.26 8.30 -16.01
C GLN A 29 6.85 7.09 -16.84
N ARG A 30 6.96 5.86 -16.31
CA ARG A 30 6.49 4.65 -17.00
C ARG A 30 5.00 4.72 -17.29
N ALA A 31 4.20 5.19 -16.34
CA ALA A 31 2.76 5.33 -16.53
C ALA A 31 2.42 6.39 -17.60
N ILE A 32 3.11 7.53 -17.61
CA ILE A 32 2.95 8.55 -18.67
C ILE A 32 3.26 7.94 -20.04
N GLN A 33 4.38 7.22 -20.18
CA GLN A 33 4.74 6.55 -21.43
C GLN A 33 3.71 5.51 -21.86
N THR A 34 3.13 4.75 -20.93
CA THR A 34 2.04 3.81 -21.22
C THR A 34 0.80 4.54 -21.72
N LEU A 35 0.41 5.65 -21.07
CA LEU A 35 -0.74 6.46 -21.47
C LEU A 35 -0.56 7.10 -22.84
N GLU A 36 0.64 7.62 -23.14
CA GLU A 36 0.96 8.18 -24.45
C GLU A 36 0.81 7.14 -25.56
N LYS A 37 1.34 5.93 -25.35
CA LYS A 37 1.20 4.81 -26.30
C LYS A 37 -0.26 4.44 -26.54
N VAL A 38 -1.04 4.29 -25.48
CA VAL A 38 -2.47 3.97 -25.57
C VAL A 38 -3.22 5.07 -26.32
N CYS A 39 -2.94 6.34 -26.00
CA CYS A 39 -3.57 7.48 -26.68
C CYS A 39 -3.23 7.51 -28.18
N THR A 40 -1.99 7.19 -28.56
CA THR A 40 -1.62 7.07 -29.99
C THR A 40 -2.37 5.93 -30.68
N GLU A 41 -2.50 4.76 -30.05
CA GLU A 41 -3.26 3.62 -30.58
C GLU A 41 -4.76 3.93 -30.71
N SER A 42 -5.37 4.55 -29.69
CA SER A 42 -6.77 4.95 -29.71
C SER A 42 -7.06 6.06 -30.73
N CYS A 43 -6.12 6.98 -30.95
CA CYS A 43 -6.24 8.00 -32.00
C CYS A 43 -6.18 7.36 -33.39
N PHE A 44 -5.30 6.37 -33.59
CA PHE A 44 -5.30 5.53 -34.80
C PHE A 44 -6.63 4.81 -35.02
N ILE A 45 -7.23 4.24 -33.98
CA ILE A 45 -8.56 3.58 -34.06
C ILE A 45 -9.66 4.61 -34.37
N SER A 46 -9.60 5.82 -33.80
CA SER A 46 -10.59 6.88 -34.10
C SER A 46 -10.49 7.41 -35.54
N HIS A 47 -9.30 7.37 -36.16
CA HIS A 47 -9.09 7.69 -37.58
C HIS A 47 -9.41 6.52 -38.52
N CYS A 48 -9.23 5.28 -38.06
CA CYS A 48 -9.70 4.08 -38.74
C CYS A 48 -11.15 3.76 -38.32
N LYS A 49 -12.13 4.50 -38.86
CA LYS A 49 -13.52 3.99 -38.93
C LYS A 49 -13.54 2.74 -39.83
N LEU A 50 -13.18 1.56 -39.35
CA LEU A 50 -13.42 0.35 -40.11
C LEU A 50 -13.49 -0.91 -39.25
N ALA A 51 -14.71 -1.48 -39.30
CA ALA A 51 -15.09 -2.87 -39.11
C ALA A 51 -15.01 -3.47 -37.70
N ASP A 52 -16.19 -3.84 -37.21
CA ASP A 52 -16.51 -4.59 -35.99
C ASP A 52 -15.76 -5.92 -35.80
N ASP A 53 -14.93 -6.34 -36.76
CA ASP A 53 -14.15 -7.60 -36.73
C ASP A 53 -12.79 -7.50 -36.03
N VAL A 54 -12.22 -6.30 -35.84
CA VAL A 54 -10.88 -6.15 -35.21
C VAL A 54 -10.96 -6.35 -33.68
N LEU A 55 -12.09 -6.01 -33.07
CA LEU A 55 -12.28 -6.14 -31.61
C LEU A 55 -12.21 -7.62 -31.18
N ILE A 56 -12.79 -8.52 -31.97
CA ILE A 56 -12.83 -9.96 -31.68
C ILE A 56 -11.45 -10.59 -31.85
N ARG A 57 -10.63 -10.09 -32.80
CA ARG A 57 -9.29 -10.64 -33.06
C ARG A 57 -8.24 -10.18 -32.04
N ALA A 58 -8.42 -9.01 -31.43
CA ALA A 58 -7.57 -8.54 -30.33
C ALA A 58 -7.83 -9.32 -29.02
N MET A 59 -8.97 -10.01 -28.89
CA MET A 59 -9.30 -10.83 -27.72
C MET A 59 -8.52 -12.15 -27.67
N SER A 60 -7.89 -12.59 -28.77
CA SER A 60 -7.33 -13.96 -28.83
C SER A 60 -5.85 -14.09 -28.48
N LEU A 61 -5.07 -13.01 -28.34
CA LEU A 61 -3.60 -13.14 -28.29
C LEU A 61 -2.80 -12.29 -27.30
N THR A 62 -3.40 -11.36 -26.53
CA THR A 62 -2.61 -10.65 -25.51
C THR A 62 -3.46 -10.26 -24.30
N GLY A 63 -3.26 -11.00 -23.20
CA GLY A 63 -3.30 -10.55 -21.80
C GLY A 63 -4.39 -9.56 -21.39
N TYR A 64 -5.27 -10.03 -20.49
CA TYR A 64 -6.28 -9.29 -19.71
C TYR A 64 -5.89 -7.89 -19.22
N LEU A 65 -4.60 -7.57 -19.09
CA LEU A 65 -4.09 -6.24 -18.74
C LEU A 65 -4.51 -5.12 -19.72
N ARG A 66 -4.78 -5.47 -20.99
CA ARG A 66 -5.22 -4.49 -22.00
C ARG A 66 -6.68 -4.06 -21.78
N LEU A 67 -7.53 -4.93 -21.24
CA LEU A 67 -8.97 -4.69 -21.10
C LEU A 67 -9.33 -3.69 -19.99
N THR A 68 -8.59 -3.65 -18.88
CA THR A 68 -8.82 -2.69 -17.78
C THR A 68 -8.46 -1.26 -18.21
N VAL A 69 -7.39 -1.11 -19.00
CA VAL A 69 -7.01 0.18 -19.59
C VAL A 69 -8.08 0.67 -20.59
N TYR A 70 -8.64 -0.24 -21.40
CA TYR A 70 -9.71 0.10 -22.36
C TYR A 70 -11.03 0.50 -21.68
N LEU A 71 -11.44 -0.17 -20.59
CA LEU A 71 -12.68 0.19 -19.87
C LEU A 71 -12.57 1.53 -19.11
N PHE A 72 -11.41 1.83 -18.53
CA PHE A 72 -11.18 3.12 -17.87
C PHE A 72 -11.18 4.28 -18.87
N TYR A 73 -10.65 4.05 -20.09
CA TYR A 73 -10.67 5.03 -21.18
C TYR A 73 -12.07 5.31 -21.73
N TYR A 74 -12.95 4.31 -21.80
CA TYR A 74 -14.34 4.52 -22.24
C TYR A 74 -15.16 5.36 -21.25
N PHE A 75 -14.83 5.31 -19.95
CA PHE A 75 -15.53 6.10 -18.94
C PHE A 75 -15.03 7.57 -18.87
N LEU A 76 -13.77 7.82 -19.24
CA LEU A 76 -13.16 9.16 -19.27
C LEU A 76 -13.29 9.88 -20.61
N ALA A 77 -13.94 9.26 -21.61
CA ALA A 77 -14.19 9.87 -22.91
C ALA A 77 -15.32 10.92 -22.83
N ASP A 78 -15.12 11.95 -21.99
CA ASP A 78 -15.74 13.24 -22.18
C ASP A 78 -14.76 14.17 -22.93
N LYS A 79 -15.36 15.02 -23.75
CA LYS A 79 -14.76 15.57 -24.97
C LYS A 79 -13.57 16.54 -24.75
N HIS A 80 -12.59 16.43 -25.67
CA HIS A 80 -11.76 17.53 -26.22
C HIS A 80 -10.52 18.10 -25.48
N SER A 81 -9.92 17.47 -24.48
CA SER A 81 -8.52 17.83 -24.12
C SER A 81 -7.69 16.62 -23.74
N ARG A 82 -6.41 16.60 -24.13
CA ARG A 82 -5.47 15.57 -23.67
C ARG A 82 -5.44 15.66 -22.14
N PRO A 83 -5.79 14.60 -21.38
CA PRO A 83 -5.72 14.66 -19.94
C PRO A 83 -4.28 14.96 -19.54
N LYS A 84 -4.07 16.06 -18.81
CA LYS A 84 -2.74 16.43 -18.32
C LYS A 84 -2.27 15.32 -17.37
N PRO A 85 -1.05 14.78 -17.56
CA PRO A 85 -0.53 13.76 -16.66
C PRO A 85 -0.44 14.32 -15.23
N ILE A 86 -0.79 13.50 -14.26
CA ILE A 86 -0.81 13.84 -12.83
C ILE A 86 0.62 14.09 -12.37
N SER A 87 0.82 15.19 -11.62
CA SER A 87 2.12 15.53 -11.03
C SER A 87 2.50 14.57 -9.90
N ILE A 88 3.79 14.50 -9.57
CA ILE A 88 4.30 13.59 -8.54
C ILE A 88 3.75 13.99 -7.16
N GLU A 89 3.55 15.29 -6.94
CA GLU A 89 3.02 15.87 -5.72
C GLU A 89 1.54 15.52 -5.51
N GLU A 90 0.73 15.59 -6.56
CA GLU A 90 -0.68 15.17 -6.52
C GLU A 90 -0.80 13.66 -6.28
N GLU A 91 0.08 12.86 -6.89
CA GLU A 91 0.15 11.43 -6.66
C GLU A 91 0.56 11.11 -5.21
N GLN A 92 1.46 11.89 -4.61
CA GLN A 92 1.79 11.77 -3.19
C GLN A 92 0.59 12.11 -2.29
N PHE A 93 -0.13 13.19 -2.59
CA PHE A 93 -1.31 13.58 -1.80
C PHE A 93 -2.40 12.50 -1.83
N MET A 94 -2.68 11.93 -3.01
CA MET A 94 -3.65 10.84 -3.14
C MET A 94 -3.22 9.62 -2.33
N ARG A 95 -1.94 9.23 -2.37
CA ARG A 95 -1.45 8.08 -1.61
C ARG A 95 -1.63 8.29 -0.11
N VAL A 96 -1.20 9.43 0.43
CA VAL A 96 -1.37 9.76 1.85
C VAL A 96 -2.85 9.77 2.25
N PHE A 97 -3.72 10.30 1.39
CA PHE A 97 -5.16 10.28 1.64
C PHE A 97 -5.72 8.86 1.76
N TYR A 98 -5.34 7.96 0.85
CA TYR A 98 -5.80 6.57 0.87
C TYR A 98 -5.15 5.73 1.97
N GLU A 99 -3.92 6.03 2.40
CA GLU A 99 -3.30 5.41 3.57
C GLU A 99 -4.08 5.73 4.85
N ASN A 100 -4.52 6.97 5.02
CA ASN A 100 -5.40 7.35 6.13
C ASN A 100 -6.76 6.63 6.05
N LYS A 101 -7.34 6.56 4.85
CA LYS A 101 -8.61 5.81 4.64
C LYS A 101 -8.46 4.32 4.91
N LEU A 102 -7.33 3.72 4.58
CA LEU A 102 -7.02 2.33 4.89
C LEU A 102 -7.06 2.11 6.41
N GLN A 103 -6.43 2.99 7.19
CA GLN A 103 -6.49 2.91 8.66
C GLN A 103 -7.92 3.07 9.21
N GLU A 104 -8.71 4.00 8.68
CA GLU A 104 -10.12 4.16 9.08
C GLU A 104 -10.94 2.89 8.81
N VAL A 105 -10.76 2.30 7.63
CA VAL A 105 -11.41 1.03 7.27
C VAL A 105 -10.98 -0.07 8.25
N CYS A 106 -9.68 -0.24 8.49
CA CYS A 106 -9.21 -1.26 9.42
C CYS A 106 -9.76 -1.08 10.85
N LYS A 107 -9.89 0.16 11.31
CA LYS A 107 -10.49 0.48 12.62
C LYS A 107 -11.99 0.14 12.64
N ASN A 108 -12.73 0.47 11.59
CA ASN A 108 -14.18 0.17 11.51
C ASN A 108 -14.46 -1.34 11.52
N PHE A 109 -13.61 -2.13 10.87
CA PHE A 109 -13.70 -3.60 10.86
C PHE A 109 -13.04 -4.25 12.09
N HIS A 110 -12.49 -3.46 13.02
CA HIS A 110 -11.81 -3.95 14.24
C HIS A 110 -10.68 -4.95 13.94
N PHE A 111 -9.94 -4.72 12.85
CA PHE A 111 -8.81 -5.58 12.49
C PHE A 111 -7.65 -5.44 13.48
N PRO A 112 -6.91 -6.54 13.74
CA PRO A 112 -5.71 -6.46 14.57
C PRO A 112 -4.66 -5.56 13.90
N HIS A 113 -3.89 -4.83 14.71
CA HIS A 113 -2.84 -3.92 14.24
C HIS A 113 -1.85 -4.59 13.27
N LYS A 114 -1.59 -5.89 13.45
CA LYS A 114 -0.74 -6.68 12.55
C LYS A 114 -1.26 -6.67 11.10
N VAL A 115 -2.56 -6.93 10.91
CA VAL A 115 -3.21 -6.89 9.58
C VAL A 115 -3.16 -5.48 9.00
N GLN A 116 -3.44 -4.45 9.80
CA GLN A 116 -3.39 -3.05 9.37
C GLN A 116 -1.99 -2.65 8.88
N ALA A 117 -0.93 -2.99 9.62
CA ALA A 117 0.44 -2.70 9.20
C ALA A 117 0.83 -3.44 7.92
N THR A 118 0.48 -4.72 7.83
CA THR A 118 0.76 -5.53 6.65
C THR A 118 0.06 -4.92 5.42
N ALA A 119 -1.23 -4.57 5.53
CA ALA A 119 -1.99 -3.89 4.48
C ALA A 119 -1.41 -2.52 4.07
N LEU A 120 -0.92 -1.71 5.01
CA LEU A 120 -0.27 -0.42 4.72
C LEU A 120 1.05 -0.60 3.96
N ILE A 121 1.89 -1.53 4.40
CA ILE A 121 3.17 -1.81 3.75
C ILE A 121 2.93 -2.31 2.33
N TYR A 122 1.94 -3.17 2.15
CA TYR A 122 1.47 -3.67 0.87
C TYR A 122 1.01 -2.57 -0.08
N PHE A 123 0.20 -1.64 0.40
CA PHE A 123 -0.22 -0.47 -0.37
C PHE A 123 0.99 0.38 -0.79
N LYS A 124 1.91 0.68 0.14
CA LYS A 124 3.13 1.45 -0.13
C LYS A 124 4.03 0.77 -1.16
N ARG A 125 4.24 -0.55 -1.03
CA ARG A 125 5.05 -1.36 -1.95
C ARG A 125 4.47 -1.39 -3.36
N PHE A 126 3.15 -1.51 -3.48
CA PHE A 126 2.47 -1.48 -4.78
C PHE A 126 2.74 -0.19 -5.55
N TYR A 127 2.59 0.96 -4.88
CA TYR A 127 2.80 2.28 -5.49
C TYR A 127 4.26 2.69 -5.68
N LEU A 128 5.22 1.84 -5.30
CA LEU A 128 6.62 2.00 -5.73
C LEU A 128 6.84 1.53 -7.16
N GLN A 129 6.05 0.55 -7.60
CA GLN A 129 6.19 -0.06 -8.92
C GLN A 129 5.16 0.49 -9.91
N TRP A 130 3.96 0.82 -9.44
CA TRP A 130 2.83 1.26 -10.25
C TRP A 130 2.41 2.68 -9.89
N SER A 131 1.81 3.38 -10.85
CA SER A 131 1.25 4.71 -10.61
C SER A 131 -0.25 4.68 -10.33
N VAL A 132 -0.75 5.67 -9.59
CA VAL A 132 -2.17 5.94 -9.36
C VAL A 132 -2.96 6.09 -10.67
N MET A 133 -2.30 6.51 -11.75
CA MET A 133 -2.92 6.64 -13.08
C MET A 133 -3.33 5.30 -13.71
N GLN A 134 -2.64 4.21 -13.36
CA GLN A 134 -2.90 2.88 -13.93
C GLN A 134 -3.92 2.11 -13.10
N HIS A 135 -3.85 2.24 -11.77
CA HIS A 135 -4.69 1.51 -10.84
C HIS A 135 -5.30 2.43 -9.79
N HIS A 136 -6.63 2.43 -9.74
CA HIS A 136 -7.38 3.27 -8.83
C HIS A 136 -7.13 2.86 -7.36
N PRO A 137 -6.68 3.79 -6.49
CA PRO A 137 -6.23 3.49 -5.13
C PRO A 137 -7.32 2.95 -4.22
N LYS A 138 -8.59 3.30 -4.44
CA LYS A 138 -9.71 2.67 -3.72
C LYS A 138 -9.75 1.15 -3.90
N ASN A 139 -9.51 0.66 -5.12
CA ASN A 139 -9.61 -0.78 -5.41
C ASN A 139 -8.39 -1.51 -4.87
N ILE A 140 -7.20 -0.93 -5.06
CA ILE A 140 -5.95 -1.48 -4.56
C ILE A 140 -5.95 -1.55 -3.03
N MET A 141 -6.42 -0.49 -2.34
CA MET A 141 -6.55 -0.47 -0.89
C MET A 141 -7.38 -1.65 -0.38
N LEU A 142 -8.55 -1.91 -0.98
CA LEU A 142 -9.43 -3.02 -0.60
C LEU A 142 -8.77 -4.38 -0.81
N THR A 143 -8.12 -4.56 -1.96
CA THR A 143 -7.40 -5.81 -2.26
C THR A 143 -6.22 -6.01 -1.29
N CYS A 144 -5.46 -4.96 -0.95
CA CYS A 144 -4.37 -5.06 0.03
C CYS A 144 -4.86 -5.48 1.42
N ILE A 145 -6.02 -4.98 1.87
CA ILE A 145 -6.63 -5.40 3.14
C ILE A 145 -7.05 -6.87 3.08
N TYR A 146 -7.74 -7.27 2.00
CA TYR A 146 -8.19 -8.64 1.81
C TYR A 146 -7.02 -9.64 1.80
N GLU A 147 -5.92 -9.31 1.12
CA GLU A 147 -4.73 -10.14 1.08
C GLU A 147 -3.97 -10.18 2.42
N ALA A 148 -3.89 -9.04 3.12
CA ALA A 148 -3.31 -9.02 4.47
C ALA A 148 -4.10 -9.90 5.44
N CYS A 149 -5.43 -9.89 5.35
CA CYS A 149 -6.31 -10.77 6.12
C CYS A 149 -6.02 -12.25 5.86
N LYS A 150 -5.85 -12.65 4.59
CA LYS A 150 -5.50 -14.04 4.23
C LYS A 150 -4.14 -14.46 4.81
N ILE A 151 -3.12 -13.61 4.68
CA ILE A 151 -1.74 -13.92 5.05
C ILE A 151 -1.57 -13.99 6.58
N GLU A 152 -2.28 -13.15 7.31
CA GLU A 152 -2.28 -13.12 8.77
C GLU A 152 -3.29 -14.10 9.40
N GLU A 153 -3.84 -15.02 8.60
CA GLU A 153 -4.81 -16.05 9.01
C GLU A 153 -6.08 -15.49 9.68
N ASN A 154 -6.45 -14.25 9.32
CA ASN A 154 -7.68 -13.60 9.77
C ASN A 154 -8.69 -13.57 8.62
N HIS A 155 -9.48 -14.64 8.48
CA HIS A 155 -10.33 -14.82 7.31
C HIS A 155 -11.55 -13.88 7.35
N VAL A 156 -11.61 -12.94 6.41
CA VAL A 156 -12.80 -12.12 6.12
C VAL A 156 -13.25 -12.39 4.70
N LEU A 157 -14.56 -12.52 4.51
CA LEU A 157 -15.13 -12.73 3.19
C LEU A 157 -15.05 -11.44 2.38
N ALA A 158 -14.69 -11.55 1.10
CA ALA A 158 -14.66 -10.40 0.19
C ALA A 158 -16.02 -9.68 0.19
N GLU A 159 -17.11 -10.43 0.31
CA GLU A 159 -18.49 -9.94 0.45
C GLU A 159 -18.70 -8.95 1.60
N GLU A 160 -18.06 -9.19 2.74
CA GLU A 160 -18.19 -8.34 3.92
C GLU A 160 -17.42 -7.04 3.74
N LEU A 161 -16.23 -7.12 3.15
CA LEU A 161 -15.40 -5.95 2.83
C LEU A 161 -16.09 -5.03 1.80
N GLY A 162 -16.66 -5.58 0.73
CA GLY A 162 -17.34 -4.75 -0.27
C GLY A 162 -18.68 -4.19 0.21
N LYS A 163 -19.37 -4.85 1.16
CA LYS A 163 -20.60 -4.31 1.79
C LYS A 163 -20.28 -3.08 2.64
N GLY A 164 -19.20 -3.11 3.42
CA GLY A 164 -18.81 -1.98 4.26
C GLY A 164 -18.38 -0.72 3.48
N ILE A 165 -17.96 -0.87 2.22
CA ILE A 165 -17.41 0.23 1.39
C ILE A 165 -18.25 0.49 0.13
N SER A 166 -19.40 -0.18 0.00
CA SER A 166 -20.33 -0.08 -1.14
C SER A 166 -19.60 -0.23 -2.48
N GLN A 167 -18.78 -1.28 -2.60
CA GLN A 167 -18.07 -1.64 -3.83
C GLN A 167 -18.44 -3.07 -4.23
N ASP A 168 -18.45 -3.31 -5.54
CA ASP A 168 -18.70 -4.65 -6.09
C ASP A 168 -17.53 -5.58 -5.73
N HIS A 169 -17.85 -6.72 -5.11
CA HIS A 169 -16.89 -7.72 -4.65
C HIS A 169 -16.07 -8.29 -5.81
N GLN A 170 -16.67 -8.37 -6.99
CA GLN A 170 -16.00 -8.82 -8.21
C GLN A 170 -14.81 -7.93 -8.58
N MET A 171 -14.86 -6.63 -8.27
CA MET A 171 -13.71 -5.73 -8.52
C MET A 171 -12.54 -6.04 -7.59
N ILE A 172 -12.79 -6.46 -6.35
CA ILE A 172 -11.73 -6.84 -5.40
C ILE A 172 -11.03 -8.11 -5.90
N LEU A 173 -11.81 -9.11 -6.31
CA LEU A 173 -11.31 -10.39 -6.82
C LEU A 173 -10.60 -10.25 -8.18
N ASN A 174 -11.10 -9.40 -9.08
CA ASN A 174 -10.44 -9.16 -10.37
C ASN A 174 -9.07 -8.47 -10.20
N ASN A 175 -8.96 -7.58 -9.20
CA ASN A 175 -7.69 -6.93 -8.88
C ASN A 175 -6.75 -7.82 -8.05
N GLU A 176 -7.25 -8.90 -7.44
CA GLU A 176 -6.42 -9.87 -6.70
C GLU A 176 -5.29 -10.39 -7.58
N MET A 177 -5.59 -10.82 -8.81
CA MET A 177 -4.57 -11.32 -9.73
C MET A 177 -3.57 -10.24 -10.17
N ILE A 178 -3.98 -8.98 -10.27
CA ILE A 178 -3.10 -7.85 -10.62
C ILE A 178 -2.19 -7.47 -9.46
N VAL A 179 -2.73 -7.44 -8.23
CA VAL A 179 -1.97 -7.20 -7.01
C VAL A 179 -0.98 -8.33 -6.82
N TYR A 180 -1.41 -9.58 -6.96
CA TYR A 180 -0.49 -10.70 -7.04
C TYR A 180 0.53 -10.49 -8.14
N GLN A 181 0.17 -10.17 -9.38
CA GLN A 181 1.13 -9.99 -10.47
C GLN A 181 2.15 -8.86 -10.22
N ALA A 182 1.72 -7.77 -9.59
CA ALA A 182 2.57 -6.67 -9.15
C ALA A 182 3.53 -7.11 -8.01
N TRP A 183 3.08 -7.99 -7.13
CA TRP A 183 3.87 -8.52 -6.01
C TRP A 183 4.67 -9.78 -6.37
N ILE A 184 4.27 -10.47 -7.44
CA ILE A 184 4.79 -11.73 -8.00
C ILE A 184 6.14 -11.56 -8.64
N LEU A 185 6.56 -10.32 -8.93
CA LEU A 185 7.95 -10.12 -9.33
C LEU A 185 8.92 -10.66 -8.25
N GLU A 186 8.50 -10.79 -6.98
CA GLU A 186 9.40 -11.24 -5.90
C GLU A 186 8.83 -12.16 -4.80
N PHE A 187 7.51 -12.44 -4.71
CA PHE A 187 6.89 -13.36 -3.73
C PHE A 187 7.22 -13.09 -2.23
N ASP A 188 7.50 -11.83 -1.88
CA ASP A 188 7.86 -11.43 -0.51
C ASP A 188 6.62 -11.05 0.33
N LEU A 189 5.81 -12.06 0.68
CA LEU A 189 4.59 -11.93 1.48
C LEU A 189 4.88 -11.71 2.99
N ILE A 190 6.08 -12.02 3.46
CA ILE A 190 6.40 -11.88 4.89
C ILE A 190 6.80 -10.44 5.19
N VAL A 191 5.98 -9.77 6.00
CA VAL A 191 6.22 -8.40 6.44
C VAL A 191 6.60 -8.37 7.92
N TYR A 192 7.69 -7.66 8.23
CA TYR A 192 8.14 -7.46 9.59
C TYR A 192 7.63 -6.10 10.09
N ALA A 193 6.44 -6.10 10.70
CA ALA A 193 5.87 -4.91 11.29
C ALA A 193 6.58 -4.53 12.62
N PRO A 194 6.72 -3.24 12.94
CA PRO A 194 7.43 -2.77 14.13
C PRO A 194 6.75 -3.12 15.46
N TYR A 195 5.46 -3.50 15.47
CA TYR A 195 4.74 -3.85 16.71
C TYR A 195 5.42 -4.97 17.50
N ARG A 196 5.86 -6.04 16.81
CA ARG A 196 6.51 -7.18 17.47
C ARG A 196 7.86 -6.79 18.07
N SER A 197 8.61 -5.91 17.40
CA SER A 197 9.88 -5.40 17.92
C SER A 197 9.66 -4.59 19.20
N ILE A 198 8.60 -3.79 19.26
CA ILE A 198 8.29 -2.92 20.39
C ILE A 198 7.82 -3.70 21.60
N GLU A 199 6.97 -4.71 21.40
CA GLU A 199 6.56 -5.64 22.46
C GLU A 199 7.80 -6.30 23.09
N GLY A 200 8.71 -6.82 22.26
CA GLY A 200 9.98 -7.39 22.76
C GLY A 200 10.83 -6.38 23.53
N PHE A 201 10.97 -5.13 23.06
CA PHE A 201 11.73 -4.12 23.79
C PHE A 201 11.12 -3.74 25.15
N ILE A 202 9.79 -3.69 25.23
CA ILE A 202 9.10 -3.35 26.48
C ILE A 202 9.19 -4.52 27.46
N ASP A 203 9.07 -5.75 26.98
CA ASP A 203 9.24 -6.95 27.79
C ASP A 203 10.68 -7.04 28.34
N ASP A 204 11.69 -6.80 27.49
CA ASP A 204 13.09 -6.74 27.90
C ASP A 204 13.29 -5.66 28.99
N MET A 205 12.75 -4.45 28.81
CA MET A 205 12.86 -3.38 29.82
C MET A 205 12.15 -3.75 31.13
N GLY A 206 11.01 -4.44 31.06
CA GLY A 206 10.28 -4.93 32.22
C GLY A 206 11.11 -5.94 33.03
N GLU A 207 11.79 -6.86 32.34
CA GLU A 207 12.67 -7.84 32.96
C GLU A 207 13.91 -7.18 33.59
N PHE A 208 14.55 -6.23 32.90
CA PHE A 208 15.72 -5.51 33.41
C PHE A 208 15.40 -4.62 34.62
N CYS A 209 14.21 -3.98 34.65
CA CYS A 209 13.86 -3.03 35.71
C CYS A 209 13.17 -3.68 36.92
N GLY A 210 12.83 -4.98 36.86
CA GLY A 210 12.19 -5.69 37.97
C GLY A 210 10.77 -5.21 38.29
N ILE A 211 10.09 -4.58 37.34
CA ILE A 211 8.76 -3.98 37.51
C ILE A 211 7.70 -5.08 37.34
N ASN A 212 7.56 -5.96 38.34
CA ASN A 212 6.54 -7.00 38.33
C ASN A 212 5.14 -6.51 38.78
N ASP A 213 5.05 -5.35 39.45
CA ASP A 213 3.80 -4.86 40.07
C ASP A 213 2.95 -3.93 39.17
N ASP A 214 3.49 -3.41 38.08
CA ASP A 214 2.81 -2.41 37.24
C ASP A 214 2.41 -2.94 35.85
N ARG A 215 1.85 -4.17 35.79
CA ARG A 215 1.34 -4.75 34.52
C ARG A 215 0.37 -3.79 33.80
N LEU A 216 -0.38 -3.00 34.56
CA LEU A 216 -1.32 -2.01 34.05
C LEU A 216 -0.61 -0.80 33.42
N GLN A 217 0.51 -0.35 33.99
CA GLN A 217 1.33 0.72 33.39
C GLN A 217 2.05 0.22 32.14
N ILE A 218 2.55 -1.02 32.15
CA ILE A 218 3.17 -1.66 30.97
C ILE A 218 2.16 -1.75 29.81
N LEU A 219 0.92 -2.14 30.09
CA LEU A 219 -0.16 -2.18 29.09
C LEU A 219 -0.52 -0.77 28.56
N GLN A 220 -0.52 0.24 29.43
CA GLN A 220 -0.76 1.63 29.01
C GLN A 220 0.38 2.15 28.12
N LEU A 221 1.63 1.85 28.46
CA LEU A 221 2.81 2.18 27.65
C LEU A 221 2.77 1.46 26.31
N LEU A 222 2.40 0.18 26.29
CA LEU A 222 2.21 -0.59 25.05
C LEU A 222 1.13 0.03 24.17
N HIS A 223 -0.01 0.42 24.74
CA HIS A 223 -1.08 1.08 24.00
C HIS A 223 -0.62 2.43 23.42
N ALA A 224 0.06 3.26 24.23
CA ALA A 224 0.61 4.53 23.76
C ALA A 224 1.65 4.33 22.65
N ALA A 225 2.54 3.34 22.80
CA ALA A 225 3.53 3.00 21.79
C ALA A 225 2.88 2.52 20.48
N LYS A 226 1.85 1.67 20.55
CA LYS A 226 1.09 1.22 19.37
C LYS A 226 0.45 2.38 18.61
N MET A 227 -0.09 3.37 19.33
CA MET A 227 -0.66 4.57 18.70
C MET A 227 0.41 5.43 18.00
N GLU A 228 1.61 5.55 18.57
CA GLU A 228 2.72 6.25 17.90
C GLU A 228 3.24 5.48 16.68
N VAL A 229 3.28 4.15 16.74
CA VAL A 229 3.59 3.31 15.58
C VAL A 229 2.61 3.54 14.45
N ASP A 230 1.30 3.57 14.75
CA ASP A 230 0.27 3.79 13.73
C ASP A 230 0.50 5.10 12.98
N LYS A 231 0.96 6.16 13.67
CA LYS A 231 1.33 7.45 13.04
C LYS A 231 2.56 7.31 12.16
N ILE A 232 3.60 6.62 12.63
CA ILE A 232 4.84 6.43 11.86
C ILE A 232 4.59 5.57 10.62
N MET A 233 3.69 4.58 10.69
CA MET A 233 3.33 3.73 9.55
C MET A 233 2.66 4.48 8.41
N LEU A 234 2.09 5.66 8.67
CA LEU A 234 1.58 6.56 7.62
C LEU A 234 2.71 7.32 6.90
N THR A 235 3.88 7.45 7.52
CA THR A 235 5.05 8.09 6.90
C THR A 235 5.83 7.11 6.02
N ASP A 236 6.87 7.60 5.33
CA ASP A 236 7.77 6.75 4.54
C ASP A 236 8.79 5.98 5.39
N ALA A 237 8.78 6.15 6.72
CA ALA A 237 9.69 5.49 7.64
C ALA A 237 9.76 3.95 7.50
N PRO A 238 8.67 3.20 7.25
CA PRO A 238 8.72 1.75 7.10
C PRO A 238 9.52 1.27 5.88
N LEU A 239 9.76 2.14 4.89
CA LEU A 239 10.55 1.84 3.70
C LEU A 239 12.01 2.31 3.82
N LEU A 240 12.31 3.13 4.83
CA LEU A 240 13.63 3.73 5.04
C LEU A 240 14.41 3.05 6.17
N PHE A 241 13.70 2.60 7.21
CA PHE A 241 14.32 2.08 8.42
C PHE A 241 13.84 0.66 8.74
N PRO A 242 14.74 -0.21 9.22
CA PRO A 242 14.35 -1.51 9.74
C PRO A 242 13.47 -1.36 11.00
N PRO A 243 12.54 -2.29 11.26
CA PRO A 243 11.56 -2.17 12.34
C PRO A 243 12.19 -2.02 13.74
N GLY A 244 13.39 -2.55 13.96
CA GLY A 244 14.12 -2.38 15.21
C GLY A 244 14.62 -0.94 15.45
N GLN A 245 14.89 -0.17 14.39
CA GLN A 245 15.31 1.23 14.50
C GLN A 245 14.13 2.19 14.64
N VAL A 246 12.95 1.80 14.15
CA VAL A 246 11.71 2.59 14.27
C VAL A 246 11.37 2.87 15.73
N TRP A 247 11.68 1.96 16.64
CA TRP A 247 11.51 2.17 18.08
C TRP A 247 12.25 3.40 18.63
N PHE A 248 13.49 3.63 18.20
CA PHE A 248 14.26 4.80 18.64
C PHE A 248 13.65 6.11 18.13
N ALA A 249 13.09 6.09 16.92
CA ALA A 249 12.37 7.24 16.38
C ALA A 249 11.09 7.53 17.21
N ILE A 250 10.37 6.50 17.66
CA ILE A 250 9.22 6.65 18.57
C ILE A 250 9.67 7.29 19.88
N GLN A 251 10.73 6.79 20.50
CA GLN A 251 11.24 7.37 21.75
C GLN A 251 11.64 8.85 21.59
N ALA A 252 12.28 9.21 20.48
CA ALA A 252 12.64 10.60 20.20
C ALA A 252 11.39 11.49 20.02
N SER A 253 10.37 11.01 19.29
CA SER A 253 9.09 11.70 19.12
C SER A 253 8.37 11.92 20.46
N SER A 254 8.30 10.89 21.31
CA SER A 254 7.68 10.97 22.64
C SER A 254 8.40 11.95 23.58
N ARG A 255 9.73 12.04 23.49
CA ARG A 255 10.52 13.03 24.24
C ARG A 255 10.27 14.45 23.76
N SER A 256 10.23 14.67 22.44
CA SER A 256 9.91 16.00 21.91
C SER A 256 8.50 16.47 22.31
N SER A 257 7.51 15.56 22.33
CA SER A 257 6.14 15.88 22.74
C SER A 257 6.01 16.22 24.23
N SER A 258 6.92 15.74 25.08
CA SER A 258 6.97 16.10 26.51
C SER A 258 7.73 17.39 26.77
N GLU A 259 8.71 17.74 25.93
CA GLU A 259 9.43 19.03 26.01
C GLU A 259 8.57 20.23 25.53
N PHE A 260 7.65 20.03 24.59
CA PHE A 260 6.68 21.07 24.15
C PHE A 260 5.45 21.20 25.08
N GLY A 261 5.35 20.37 26.12
CA GLY A 261 4.25 20.36 27.09
C GLY A 261 4.51 21.17 28.38
N HIS A 262 5.60 21.93 28.45
CA HIS A 262 5.99 22.77 29.59
C HIS A 262 5.96 24.26 29.26
#